data_AF-A0A7S1V6M6-F1
#
_entry.id   AF-A0A7S1V6M6-F1
#
_cell.length_a   1.000
_cell.length_b   1.000
_cell.length_c   1.000
_cell.angle_alpha   90.00
_cell.angle_beta   90.00
_cell.angle_gamma   90.00
#
_symmetry.space_group_name_H-M   'P 1'
#
loop_
_entity.id
_entity.type
_entity.pdbx_description
1 polymer ?
#
loop_
_entity_poly.entity_id
_entity_poly.type
_entity_poly.pdbx_seq_one_letter_code
_entity_poly.pdbx_strand_id
1 'polypeptide(L)'
;MNVKRLGCVAATLGRNKERMVVLGGHDGRTVVDSVEELGVVLGSFSSLQWAHQSCCMPVGRFNSAAAVVVMEDVDDDRIYVVGGHDGKTCTDRIDIFHSPTLLPSSSSSSCDVGGSWTLASCAMQVPRFQCAATVWNKRIYMIGGCTTTTTGGGTTT
;
A
#
# COMPACT_ATOMS: atom_id res chain seq x y z
N MET A 1 -13.72 11.11 -7.76
CA MET A 1 -12.40 11.30 -7.12
C MET A 1 -11.36 10.90 -8.18
N ASN A 2 -10.39 11.76 -8.50
CA ASN A 2 -9.44 11.50 -9.60
C ASN A 2 -8.06 11.98 -9.17
N VAL A 3 -7.46 11.26 -8.23
CA VAL A 3 -6.11 11.54 -7.73
C VAL A 3 -5.13 10.77 -8.62
N LYS A 4 -4.28 11.50 -9.34
CA LYS A 4 -3.16 10.88 -10.06
C LYS A 4 -2.18 10.35 -9.03
N ARG A 5 -1.56 9.20 -9.26
CA ARG A 5 -0.58 8.62 -8.32
C ARG A 5 0.66 8.15 -9.06
N LEU A 6 1.80 8.75 -8.72
CA LEU A 6 3.12 8.24 -9.06
C LEU A 6 3.70 7.49 -7.85
N GLY A 7 4.27 6.32 -8.08
CA GLY A 7 4.95 5.56 -7.02
C GLY A 7 4.02 5.08 -5.91
N CYS A 8 2.72 4.95 -6.17
CA CYS A 8 1.82 4.29 -5.23
C CYS A 8 2.13 2.79 -5.16
N VAL A 9 1.75 2.19 -4.05
CA VAL A 9 1.65 0.74 -3.94
C VAL A 9 0.27 0.30 -4.42
N ALA A 10 0.20 -0.85 -5.07
CA ALA A 10 -1.06 -1.55 -5.31
C ALA A 10 -0.97 -3.00 -4.83
N ALA A 11 -2.07 -3.51 -4.28
CA ALA A 11 -2.16 -4.84 -3.70
C ALA A 11 -3.53 -5.45 -3.99
N THR A 12 -3.59 -6.76 -4.23
CA THR A 12 -4.86 -7.49 -4.33
C THR A 12 -5.17 -8.23 -3.04
N LEU A 13 -6.41 -8.14 -2.56
CA LEU A 13 -6.90 -8.72 -1.31
C LEU A 13 -8.12 -9.62 -1.55
N GLY A 14 -8.47 -10.41 -0.54
CA GLY A 14 -9.53 -11.41 -0.58
C GLY A 14 -9.02 -12.76 -1.09
N ARG A 15 -9.68 -13.84 -0.67
CA ARG A 15 -9.32 -15.21 -1.06
C ARG A 15 -9.24 -15.40 -2.58
N ASN A 16 -10.12 -14.71 -3.31
CA ASN A 16 -10.17 -14.74 -4.78
C ASN A 16 -9.51 -13.54 -5.46
N LYS A 17 -8.79 -12.68 -4.71
CA LYS A 17 -8.17 -11.43 -5.22
C LYS A 17 -9.19 -10.48 -5.87
N GLU A 18 -10.39 -10.44 -5.31
CA GLU A 18 -11.54 -9.68 -5.81
C GLU A 18 -11.52 -8.22 -5.36
N ARG A 19 -10.51 -7.79 -4.62
CA ARG A 19 -10.35 -6.41 -4.17
C ARG A 19 -8.96 -5.94 -4.54
N MET A 20 -8.84 -4.69 -4.98
CA MET A 20 -7.56 -4.05 -5.24
C MET A 20 -7.45 -2.79 -4.40
N VAL A 21 -6.39 -2.66 -3.62
CA VAL A 21 -6.12 -1.48 -2.80
C VAL A 21 -4.91 -0.74 -3.36
N VAL A 22 -5.03 0.58 -3.45
CA VAL A 22 -3.98 1.51 -3.86
C VAL A 22 -3.64 2.41 -2.68
N LEU A 23 -2.36 2.46 -2.33
CA LEU A 23 -1.85 3.07 -1.10
C LEU A 23 -0.82 4.13 -1.44
N GLY A 24 -1.03 5.34 -0.90
CA GLY A 24 -0.07 6.43 -0.99
C GLY A 24 0.29 6.85 -2.42
N GLY A 25 1.52 7.31 -2.60
CA GLY A 25 2.03 7.84 -3.86
C GLY A 25 2.22 9.36 -3.83
N HIS A 26 2.46 9.94 -5.00
CA HIS A 26 2.62 11.37 -5.19
C HIS A 26 1.65 11.86 -6.28
N ASP A 27 0.90 12.92 -6.01
CA ASP A 27 -0.16 13.42 -6.91
C ASP A 27 0.31 14.44 -7.96
N GLY A 28 1.62 14.70 -7.96
CA GLY A 28 2.26 15.73 -8.79
C GLY A 28 2.54 17.02 -8.00
N ARG A 29 1.99 17.15 -6.79
CA ARG A 29 2.23 18.30 -5.91
C ARG A 29 2.67 17.89 -4.51
N THR A 30 2.05 16.86 -3.95
CA THR A 30 2.28 16.37 -2.60
C THR A 30 2.34 14.85 -2.55
N VAL A 31 3.03 14.36 -1.53
CA VAL A 31 2.95 12.96 -1.14
C VAL A 31 1.61 12.74 -0.44
N VAL A 32 0.88 11.72 -0.87
CA VAL A 32 -0.44 11.40 -0.33
C VAL A 32 -0.36 10.17 0.58
N ASP A 33 -1.23 10.14 1.57
CA ASP A 33 -1.45 9.05 2.53
C ASP A 33 -2.77 8.31 2.28
N SER A 34 -3.58 8.81 1.36
CA SER A 34 -4.90 8.27 1.07
C SER A 34 -4.83 6.85 0.50
N VAL A 35 -5.88 6.10 0.82
CA VAL A 35 -6.09 4.72 0.43
C VAL A 35 -7.34 4.65 -0.44
N GLU A 36 -7.22 4.01 -1.60
CA GLU A 36 -8.35 3.77 -2.51
C GLU A 36 -8.52 2.27 -2.72
N GLU A 37 -9.75 1.79 -2.67
CA GLU A 37 -10.07 0.38 -2.91
C GLU A 37 -11.02 0.25 -4.10
N LEU A 38 -10.70 -0.67 -5.00
CA LEU A 38 -11.56 -1.10 -6.08
C LEU A 38 -12.15 -2.46 -5.71
N GLY A 39 -13.48 -2.51 -5.59
CA GLY A 39 -14.20 -3.77 -5.62
C GLY A 39 -14.20 -4.33 -7.04
N VAL A 40 -13.64 -5.52 -7.22
CA VAL A 40 -13.61 -6.25 -8.48
C VAL A 40 -14.55 -7.44 -8.36
N VAL A 41 -15.77 -7.32 -8.86
CA VAL A 41 -16.64 -8.48 -9.03
C VAL A 41 -16.14 -9.28 -10.23
N LEU A 42 -15.44 -10.38 -9.98
CA LEU A 42 -14.96 -11.28 -11.04
C LEU A 42 -16.13 -11.73 -11.91
N GLY A 43 -16.04 -11.50 -13.22
CA GLY A 43 -17.06 -11.90 -14.21
C GLY A 43 -18.08 -10.83 -14.60
N SER A 44 -18.06 -9.64 -14.00
CA SER A 44 -18.92 -8.51 -14.41
C SER A 44 -18.12 -7.20 -14.44
N PHE A 45 -17.65 -6.81 -15.62
CA PHE A 45 -16.88 -5.57 -15.81
C PHE A 45 -17.76 -4.30 -15.82
N SER A 46 -19.09 -4.44 -15.80
CA SER A 46 -20.03 -3.32 -15.87
C SER A 46 -20.24 -2.56 -14.56
N SER A 47 -19.65 -3.01 -13.43
CA SER A 47 -19.89 -2.42 -12.10
C SER A 47 -18.60 -2.18 -11.29
N LEU A 48 -17.48 -1.89 -11.95
CA LEU A 48 -16.24 -1.49 -11.26
C LEU A 48 -16.40 -0.08 -10.68
N GLN A 49 -16.26 0.06 -9.36
CA GLN A 49 -16.32 1.36 -8.69
C GLN A 49 -15.17 1.48 -7.67
N TRP A 50 -14.40 2.55 -7.81
CA TRP A 50 -13.43 2.95 -6.80
C TRP A 50 -14.16 3.56 -5.61
N ALA A 51 -13.87 3.02 -4.44
CA ALA A 51 -14.29 3.51 -3.15
C ALA A 51 -13.09 4.16 -2.46
N HIS A 52 -13.28 5.35 -1.91
CA HIS A 52 -12.30 5.94 -1.01
C HIS A 52 -12.40 5.22 0.34
N GLN A 53 -11.28 4.74 0.85
CA GLN A 53 -11.22 4.18 2.20
C GLN A 53 -11.11 5.31 3.21
N SER A 54 -11.93 5.29 4.26
CA SER A 54 -11.87 6.29 5.33
C SER A 54 -10.59 6.18 6.19
N CYS A 55 -9.78 5.13 6.04
CA CYS A 55 -8.53 4.93 6.78
C CYS A 55 -7.27 5.28 5.95
N CYS A 56 -6.73 6.48 6.13
CA CYS A 56 -5.44 6.88 5.53
C CYS A 56 -4.27 6.12 6.15
N MET A 57 -3.17 5.99 5.39
CA MET A 57 -1.89 5.54 5.93
C MET A 57 -1.45 6.47 7.09
N PRO A 58 -0.76 5.97 8.12
CA PRO A 58 -0.27 6.81 9.22
C PRO A 58 0.70 7.91 8.77
N VAL A 59 1.42 7.68 7.67
CA VAL A 59 2.34 8.64 7.05
C VAL A 59 2.26 8.49 5.53
N GLY A 60 2.02 9.59 4.81
CA GLY A 60 2.02 9.62 3.35
C GLY A 60 3.38 9.29 2.77
N ARG A 61 3.42 8.38 1.79
CA ARG A 61 4.68 7.91 1.16
C ARG A 61 4.48 7.52 -0.29
N PHE A 62 5.52 7.72 -1.09
CA PHE A 62 5.62 7.20 -2.45
C PHE A 62 6.87 6.33 -2.63
N ASN A 63 6.88 5.51 -3.69
CA ASN A 63 7.89 4.50 -3.97
C ASN A 63 8.16 3.58 -2.77
N SER A 64 7.16 3.35 -1.94
CA SER A 64 7.18 2.28 -0.94
C SER A 64 7.16 0.93 -1.65
N ALA A 65 7.74 -0.09 -1.01
CA ALA A 65 7.43 -1.46 -1.41
C ALA A 65 6.23 -1.94 -0.59
N ALA A 66 5.53 -2.95 -1.11
CA ALA A 66 4.56 -3.64 -0.30
C ALA A 66 4.56 -5.13 -0.53
N ALA A 67 4.34 -5.86 0.57
CA ALA A 67 4.14 -7.29 0.57
C ALA A 67 2.74 -7.57 1.11
N VAL A 68 1.95 -8.31 0.34
CA VAL A 68 0.64 -8.79 0.77
C VAL A 68 0.81 -10.16 1.39
N VAL A 69 0.36 -10.30 2.63
CA VAL A 69 0.28 -11.57 3.34
C VAL A 69 -1.20 -11.89 3.51
N VAL A 70 -1.68 -12.83 2.69
CA VAL A 70 -3.01 -13.41 2.83
C VAL A 70 -2.95 -14.42 3.96
N MET A 71 -3.76 -14.24 4.99
CA MET A 71 -3.80 -15.13 6.14
C MET A 71 -4.96 -16.11 5.93
N GLU A 72 -4.71 -17.31 5.39
CA GLU A 72 -5.81 -18.24 5.03
C GLU A 72 -6.67 -18.68 6.23
N ASP A 73 -6.07 -18.75 7.41
CA ASP A 73 -6.71 -19.20 8.65
C ASP A 73 -7.38 -18.07 9.46
N VAL A 74 -7.22 -16.81 9.04
CA VAL A 74 -7.74 -15.62 9.74
C VAL A 74 -8.35 -14.72 8.70
N ASP A 75 -9.62 -14.30 8.85
CA ASP A 75 -10.26 -13.36 7.91
C ASP A 75 -9.71 -11.91 8.05
N ASP A 76 -8.39 -11.75 8.13
CA ASP A 76 -7.59 -10.52 8.27
C ASP A 76 -6.40 -10.57 7.29
N ASP A 77 -6.63 -10.08 6.07
CA ASP A 77 -5.56 -9.92 5.08
C ASP A 77 -4.68 -8.74 5.48
N ARG A 78 -3.37 -8.92 5.34
CA ARG A 78 -2.40 -7.89 5.76
C ARG A 78 -1.60 -7.37 4.58
N ILE A 79 -1.49 -6.05 4.49
CA ILE A 79 -0.53 -5.39 3.59
C ILE A 79 0.56 -4.77 4.44
N TYR A 80 1.80 -5.22 4.24
CA TYR A 80 2.97 -4.61 4.83
C TYR A 80 3.51 -3.58 3.86
N VAL A 81 3.33 -2.29 4.18
CA VAL A 81 3.90 -1.17 3.44
C VAL A 81 5.23 -0.82 4.07
N VAL A 82 6.31 -1.04 3.31
CA VAL A 82 7.67 -0.97 3.82
C VAL A 82 8.46 0.11 3.09
N GLY A 83 9.11 0.97 3.88
CA GLY A 83 9.95 2.03 3.35
C GLY A 83 9.19 3.04 2.50
N GLY A 84 9.87 3.61 1.52
CA GLY A 84 9.37 4.71 0.69
C GLY A 84 9.92 6.05 1.11
N HIS A 85 9.41 7.10 0.48
CA HIS A 85 9.83 8.48 0.69
C HIS A 85 8.61 9.33 1.07
N ASP A 86 8.71 10.08 2.18
CA ASP A 86 7.62 10.90 2.72
C ASP A 86 7.54 12.32 2.11
N GLY A 87 8.42 12.59 1.14
CA GLY A 87 8.57 13.89 0.49
C GLY A 87 9.76 14.69 1.02
N LYS A 88 10.35 14.26 2.14
CA LYS A 88 11.54 14.85 2.74
C LYS A 88 12.69 13.85 2.81
N THR A 89 12.41 12.64 3.30
CA THR A 89 13.42 11.60 3.54
C THR A 89 12.90 10.20 3.19
N CYS A 90 13.84 9.29 2.95
CA CYS A 90 13.55 7.86 2.92
C CYS A 90 13.23 7.37 4.34
N THR A 91 12.34 6.39 4.48
CA THR A 91 12.01 5.78 5.78
C THR A 91 12.36 4.29 5.83
N ASP A 92 12.58 3.79 7.04
CA ASP A 92 12.73 2.38 7.40
C ASP A 92 11.45 1.76 7.98
N ARG A 93 10.39 2.56 8.05
CA ARG A 93 9.10 2.22 8.66
C ARG A 93 8.40 1.06 7.94
N ILE A 94 7.70 0.26 8.74
CA ILE A 94 6.80 -0.79 8.29
C ILE A 94 5.42 -0.51 8.89
N ASP A 95 4.48 -0.11 8.04
CA ASP A 95 3.07 -0.01 8.42
C ASP A 95 2.30 -1.22 7.91
N ILE A 96 1.45 -1.77 8.77
CA ILE A 96 0.65 -2.96 8.50
C ILE A 96 -0.80 -2.51 8.37
N PHE A 97 -1.35 -2.63 7.17
CA PHE A 97 -2.77 -2.47 6.94
C PHE A 97 -3.47 -3.80 7.23
N HIS A 98 -4.48 -3.74 8.10
CA HIS A 98 -5.38 -4.83 8.43
C HIS A 98 -6.67 -4.64 7.65
N SER A 99 -6.93 -5.53 6.70
CA SER A 99 -8.16 -5.52 5.90
C SER A 99 -9.00 -6.74 6.27
N PRO A 100 -10.23 -6.55 6.77
CA PRO A 100 -11.18 -7.64 6.91
C PRO A 100 -11.33 -8.36 5.56
N THR A 101 -11.14 -9.68 5.55
CA THR A 101 -11.17 -10.49 4.32
C THR A 101 -12.58 -10.59 3.75
N LEU A 102 -13.59 -10.56 4.63
CA LEU A 102 -14.99 -10.59 4.28
C LEU A 102 -15.56 -9.17 4.32
N LEU A 103 -16.18 -8.75 3.21
CA LEU A 103 -17.04 -7.56 3.22
C LEU A 103 -18.24 -7.84 4.15
N PRO A 104 -18.75 -6.84 4.89
CA PRO A 104 -20.00 -7.01 5.62
C PRO A 104 -21.10 -7.44 4.64
N SER A 105 -21.79 -8.54 4.98
CA SER A 105 -22.82 -9.15 4.15
C SER A 105 -23.94 -8.15 3.86
N SER A 106 -23.92 -7.60 2.63
CA SER A 106 -25.07 -7.07 1.90
C SER A 106 -26.05 -6.19 2.68
N SER A 107 -25.60 -5.13 3.36
CA SER A 107 -26.53 -4.09 3.84
C SER A 107 -25.94 -2.70 4.16
N SER A 108 -24.62 -2.50 4.22
CA SER A 108 -24.05 -1.16 4.35
C SER A 108 -23.70 -0.58 2.99
N SER A 109 -24.53 0.34 2.49
CA SER A 109 -24.29 1.20 1.33
C SER A 109 -23.17 2.24 1.54
N SER A 110 -22.38 2.11 2.62
CA SER A 110 -21.15 2.86 2.81
C SER A 110 -20.03 2.16 2.05
N CYS A 111 -19.42 2.88 1.12
CA CYS A 111 -18.16 2.53 0.47
C CYS A 111 -16.95 2.47 1.44
N ASP A 112 -17.20 2.62 2.75
CA ASP A 112 -16.25 2.41 3.83
C ASP A 112 -16.06 0.91 4.04
N VAL A 113 -15.12 0.30 3.32
CA VAL A 113 -14.57 -0.98 3.78
C VAL A 113 -13.78 -0.66 5.06
N GLY A 114 -14.03 -1.43 6.11
CA GLY A 114 -13.28 -1.29 7.34
C GLY A 114 -11.80 -1.60 7.09
N GLY A 115 -10.92 -0.91 7.80
CA GLY A 115 -9.50 -1.17 7.77
C GLY A 115 -8.83 -0.47 8.94
N SER A 116 -7.71 -1.01 9.40
CA SER A 116 -6.93 -0.36 10.46
C SER A 116 -5.44 -0.49 10.20
N TRP A 117 -4.68 0.40 10.80
CA TRP A 117 -3.24 0.44 10.65
C TRP A 117 -2.56 0.12 11.97
N THR A 118 -1.55 -0.73 11.94
CA THR A 118 -0.61 -0.89 13.05
C THR A 118 0.82 -0.63 12.57
N LEU A 119 1.62 -0.05 13.46
CA LEU A 119 3.07 0.07 13.23
C LEU A 119 3.71 -1.24 13.65
N ALA A 120 4.54 -1.83 12.78
CA ALA A 120 5.33 -2.99 13.17
C ALA A 120 6.28 -2.63 14.32
N SER A 121 6.54 -3.58 15.22
CA SER A 121 7.47 -3.40 16.34
C SER A 121 8.94 -3.35 15.92
N CYS A 122 9.24 -3.58 14.64
CA CYS A 122 10.56 -3.51 14.05
C CYS A 122 10.58 -2.58 12.83
N ALA A 123 11.78 -2.16 12.45
CA ALA A 123 12.04 -1.33 11.28
C ALA A 123 13.14 -1.97 10.41
N MET A 124 13.28 -1.51 9.17
CA MET A 124 14.43 -1.86 8.35
C MET A 124 15.72 -1.33 8.98
N GLN A 125 16.84 -2.01 8.75
CA GLN A 125 18.14 -1.53 9.23
C GLN A 125 18.62 -0.27 8.50
N VAL A 126 18.10 -0.04 7.29
CA VAL A 126 18.46 1.09 6.44
C VAL A 126 17.17 1.65 5.80
N PRO A 127 16.87 2.95 5.97
CA PRO A 127 15.78 3.62 5.27
C PRO A 127 15.95 3.57 3.76
N ARG A 128 14.92 3.10 3.04
CA ARG A 128 15.01 2.91 1.58
C ARG A 128 13.67 3.14 0.88
N PHE A 129 13.72 3.62 -0.36
CA PHE A 129 12.58 3.75 -1.29
C PHE A 129 12.93 3.12 -2.64
N GLN A 130 11.95 2.93 -3.51
CA GLN A 130 12.09 2.19 -4.79
C GLN A 130 12.56 0.74 -4.58
N CYS A 131 12.24 0.15 -3.42
CA CYS A 131 12.50 -1.26 -3.16
C CYS A 131 11.42 -2.14 -3.80
N ALA A 132 11.76 -3.40 -4.03
CA ALA A 132 10.77 -4.44 -4.26
C ALA A 132 10.53 -5.22 -2.97
N ALA A 133 9.32 -5.75 -2.80
CA ALA A 133 8.98 -6.66 -1.71
C ALA A 133 8.30 -7.91 -2.27
N THR A 134 8.55 -9.06 -1.65
CA THR A 134 7.83 -10.30 -1.94
C THR A 134 7.68 -11.14 -0.69
N VAL A 135 6.66 -12.01 -0.69
CA VAL A 135 6.47 -13.01 0.34
C VAL A 135 6.94 -14.35 -0.18
N TRP A 136 7.84 -15.00 0.56
CA TRP A 136 8.27 -16.36 0.28
C TRP A 136 8.42 -17.14 1.58
N ASN A 137 7.87 -18.36 1.62
CA ASN A 137 7.95 -19.25 2.78
C ASN A 137 7.61 -18.55 4.13
N LYS A 138 6.45 -17.86 4.15
CA LYS A 138 5.94 -17.11 5.33
C LYS A 138 6.87 -15.99 5.83
N ARG A 139 7.74 -15.46 4.96
CA ARG A 139 8.65 -14.35 5.26
C ARG A 139 8.54 -13.28 4.20
N ILE A 140 8.69 -12.03 4.62
CA ILE A 140 8.76 -10.88 3.73
C ILE A 140 10.23 -10.61 3.41
N TYR A 141 10.52 -10.52 2.11
CA TYR A 141 11.83 -10.14 1.60
C TYR A 141 11.73 -8.77 0.95
N MET A 142 12.61 -7.87 1.38
CA MET A 142 12.79 -6.54 0.83
C MET A 142 14.11 -6.51 0.06
N ILE A 143 14.07 -6.12 -1.21
CA ILE A 143 15.22 -6.21 -2.11
C ILE A 143 15.48 -4.85 -2.76
N GLY A 144 16.74 -4.42 -2.72
CA GLY A 144 17.24 -3.26 -3.45
C GLY A 144 16.84 -1.92 -2.84
N GLY A 145 16.48 -0.98 -3.71
CA GLY A 145 16.13 0.40 -3.39
C GLY A 145 17.31 1.33 -3.10
N CYS A 146 16.97 2.59 -2.88
CA CYS A 146 17.89 3.71 -2.73
C CYS A 146 17.73 4.36 -1.35
N THR A 147 18.81 4.91 -0.80
CA THR A 147 18.83 5.59 0.51
C THR A 147 18.85 7.12 0.40
N THR A 148 19.16 7.65 -0.78
CA THR A 148 19.25 9.08 -1.07
C THR A 148 18.49 9.44 -2.34
N THR A 149 17.90 10.62 -2.36
CA THR A 149 17.47 11.31 -3.57
C THR A 149 18.66 12.06 -4.16
N THR A 150 19.77 11.38 -4.45
CA THR A 150 20.87 12.04 -5.15
C THR A 150 20.42 12.26 -6.59
N THR A 151 19.91 13.45 -6.90
CA THR A 151 19.87 13.95 -8.28
C THR A 151 21.30 13.87 -8.78
N GLY A 152 21.59 12.92 -9.66
CA GLY A 152 22.86 12.83 -10.37
C GLY A 152 23.00 14.00 -11.35
N GLY A 153 23.11 15.22 -10.83
CA GLY A 153 23.66 16.36 -11.55
C GLY A 153 25.17 16.23 -11.50
N GLY A 154 25.72 15.37 -12.36
CA GLY A 154 27.15 15.37 -12.63
C GLY A 154 27.51 16.69 -13.28
N THR A 155 28.02 17.65 -12.52
CA THR A 155 28.89 18.68 -13.10
C THR A 155 30.20 17.98 -13.44
N THR A 156 30.36 17.62 -14.71
CA THR A 156 31.68 17.39 -15.30
C THR A 156 32.50 18.67 -15.12
N THR A 157 33.74 18.47 -14.66
CA THR A 157 34.82 19.46 -14.52
C THR A 157 34.93 20.41 -15.69
#